data_AF-A0A1Q3RF44-F1
#
_entry.id   AF-A0A1Q3RF44-F1
#
_cell.length_a   1.000
_cell.length_b   1.000
_cell.length_c   1.000
_cell.angle_alpha   90.00
_cell.angle_beta   90.00
_cell.angle_gamma   90.00
#
_symmetry.space_group_name_H-M   'P 1'
#
loop_
_entity.id
_entity.type
_entity.pdbx_description
1 polymer ?
#
loop_
_entity_poly.entity_id
_entity_poly.type
_entity_poly.pdbx_seq_one_letter_code
_entity_poly.pdbx_strand_id
1 'polypeptide(L)'
;MMDQNTNNKCFHALAIELAEATGFDLQTSELVINTYIDQTQGIIEDLNNSIEQLMNEKANEALIAHIARQAHKLKGSSGNVRELKMMAMAEQTELACKSSKIEALFPIIKQMRVHFKCYLEN
;
A
#
# COMPACT_ATOMS: atom_id res chain seq x y z
N MET A 1 22.16 2.36 8.00
CA MET A 1 22.05 0.94 8.38
C MET A 1 20.95 0.86 9.41
N MET A 2 19.71 0.61 8.98
CA MET A 2 18.55 0.53 9.88
C MET A 2 18.59 -0.82 10.60
N ASP A 3 18.29 -0.82 11.90
CA ASP A 3 18.38 -1.97 12.78
C ASP A 3 17.23 -2.96 12.47
N GLN A 4 17.56 -4.12 11.90
CA GLN A 4 16.58 -5.18 11.57
C GLN A 4 15.87 -5.74 12.81
N ASN A 5 16.37 -5.44 14.02
CA ASN A 5 15.87 -5.99 15.27
C ASN A 5 14.64 -5.23 15.84
N THR A 6 14.41 -3.99 15.40
CA THR A 6 13.26 -3.18 15.83
C THR A 6 12.03 -3.46 14.96
N ASN A 7 12.21 -3.51 13.64
CA ASN A 7 11.15 -3.86 12.67
C ASN A 7 10.54 -5.24 12.96
N ASN A 8 11.36 -6.19 13.42
CA ASN A 8 10.91 -7.55 13.73
C ASN A 8 9.92 -7.63 14.90
N LYS A 9 9.93 -6.68 15.85
CA LYS A 9 9.06 -6.73 17.03
C LYS A 9 7.66 -6.21 16.76
N CYS A 10 7.49 -5.19 15.93
CA CYS A 10 6.17 -4.62 15.64
C CYS A 10 5.36 -5.52 14.69
N PHE A 11 5.99 -6.06 13.65
CA PHE A 11 5.32 -7.00 12.74
C PHE A 11 4.91 -8.31 13.42
N HIS A 12 5.65 -8.74 14.44
CA HIS A 12 5.25 -9.88 15.25
C HIS A 12 3.95 -9.62 16.03
N ALA A 13 3.77 -8.42 16.61
CA ALA A 13 2.52 -8.06 17.27
C ALA A 13 1.33 -8.04 16.29
N LEU A 14 1.53 -7.47 15.09
CA LEU A 14 0.52 -7.50 14.03
C LEU A 14 0.19 -8.93 13.57
N ALA A 15 1.19 -9.82 13.51
CA ALA A 15 0.97 -11.22 13.17
C ALA A 15 0.17 -11.96 14.24
N ILE A 16 0.35 -11.64 15.53
CA ILE A 16 -0.48 -12.17 16.63
C ILE A 16 -1.93 -11.72 16.44
N GLU A 17 -2.16 -10.42 16.26
CA GLU A 17 -3.52 -9.88 16.05
C GLU A 17 -4.19 -10.50 14.82
N LEU A 18 -3.43 -10.70 13.74
CA LEU A 18 -3.91 -11.34 12.52
C LEU A 18 -4.25 -12.82 12.76
N ALA A 19 -3.41 -13.56 13.49
CA ALA A 19 -3.65 -14.95 13.85
C ALA A 19 -4.95 -15.09 14.66
N GLU A 20 -5.15 -14.24 15.67
CA GLU A 20 -6.37 -14.21 16.49
C GLU A 20 -7.61 -13.89 15.65
N ALA A 21 -7.50 -12.97 14.69
CA ALA A 21 -8.61 -12.54 13.86
C ALA A 21 -8.99 -13.52 12.74
N THR A 22 -8.05 -14.33 12.26
CA THR A 22 -8.23 -15.21 11.09
C THR A 22 -8.27 -16.70 11.44
N GLY A 23 -7.78 -17.08 12.62
CA GLY A 23 -7.57 -18.48 13.01
C GLY A 23 -6.34 -19.12 12.37
N PHE A 24 -5.48 -18.33 11.69
CA PHE A 24 -4.19 -18.80 11.21
C PHE A 24 -3.23 -19.05 12.37
N ASP A 25 -2.27 -19.95 12.17
CA ASP A 25 -1.11 -20.02 13.06
C ASP A 25 -0.21 -18.79 12.89
N LEU A 26 0.62 -18.53 13.92
CA LEU A 26 1.46 -17.34 13.97
C LEU A 26 2.46 -17.28 12.80
N GLN A 27 3.02 -18.42 12.40
CA GLN A 27 3.98 -18.49 11.30
C GLN A 27 3.33 -18.09 9.97
N THR A 28 2.10 -18.54 9.72
CA THR A 28 1.32 -18.18 8.54
C THR A 28 0.97 -16.68 8.58
N SER A 29 0.58 -16.15 9.73
CA SER A 29 0.30 -14.72 9.88
C SER A 29 1.53 -13.84 9.64
N GLU A 30 2.70 -14.22 10.16
CA GLU A 30 3.97 -13.52 9.89
C GLU A 30 4.31 -13.53 8.39
N LEU A 31 4.13 -14.66 7.72
CA LEU A 31 4.32 -14.75 6.27
C LEU A 31 3.37 -13.82 5.51
N VAL A 32 2.10 -13.73 5.91
CA VAL A 32 1.12 -12.83 5.30
C VAL A 32 1.52 -11.37 5.48
N ILE A 33 1.94 -10.97 6.68
CA ILE A 33 2.40 -9.59 6.97
C ILE A 33 3.64 -9.25 6.15
N ASN A 34 4.64 -10.13 6.12
CA ASN A 34 5.86 -9.92 5.33
C ASN A 34 5.55 -9.81 3.83
N THR A 35 4.68 -10.69 3.32
CA THR A 35 4.24 -10.62 1.92
C THR A 35 3.52 -9.30 1.62
N TYR A 36 2.67 -8.83 2.53
CA TYR A 36 2.00 -7.53 2.40
C TYR A 36 3.01 -6.38 2.34
N ILE A 37 4.03 -6.38 3.19
CA ILE A 37 5.07 -5.35 3.23
C ILE A 37 5.82 -5.30 1.89
N ASP A 38 6.32 -6.45 1.43
CA ASP A 38 7.08 -6.54 0.17
C ASP A 38 6.25 -6.09 -1.03
N GLN A 39 4.99 -6.54 -1.10
CA GLN A 39 4.07 -6.14 -2.16
C GLN A 39 3.74 -4.65 -2.11
N THR A 40 3.50 -4.11 -0.91
CA THR A 40 3.14 -2.70 -0.71
C THR A 40 4.29 -1.78 -1.12
N GLN A 41 5.53 -2.15 -0.79
CA GLN A 41 6.71 -1.40 -1.23
C GLN A 41 6.77 -1.31 -2.76
N GLY A 42 6.68 -2.45 -3.46
CA GLY A 42 6.74 -2.48 -4.92
C GLY A 42 5.59 -1.71 -5.59
N ILE A 43 4.38 -1.82 -5.04
CA ILE A 43 3.22 -1.09 -5.56
C ILE A 43 3.38 0.42 -5.35
N ILE A 44 3.84 0.88 -4.19
CA ILE A 44 4.04 2.30 -3.92
C ILE A 44 5.13 2.89 -4.83
N GLU A 45 6.21 2.16 -5.10
CA GLU A 45 7.25 2.60 -6.02
C GLU A 45 6.71 2.73 -7.46
N ASP A 46 5.96 1.73 -7.95
CA ASP A 46 5.31 1.76 -9.26
C ASP A 46 4.30 2.93 -9.38
N LEU A 47 3.49 3.16 -8.33
CA LEU A 47 2.55 4.28 -8.28
C LEU A 47 3.24 5.64 -8.32
N ASN A 48 4.39 5.80 -7.64
CA ASN A 48 5.18 7.05 -7.70
C ASN A 48 5.73 7.29 -9.11
N ASN A 49 6.33 6.28 -9.73
CA ASN A 49 6.87 6.39 -11.09
C ASN A 49 5.74 6.71 -12.10
N SER A 50 4.62 6.02 -11.95
CA SER A 50 3.44 6.20 -12.82
C SER A 50 2.87 7.61 -12.72
N ILE A 51 2.81 8.20 -11.52
CA ILE A 51 2.28 9.56 -11.40
C ILE A 51 3.24 10.63 -11.91
N GLU A 52 4.55 10.44 -11.73
CA GLU A 52 5.55 11.33 -12.31
C GLU A 52 5.48 11.32 -13.84
N GLN A 53 5.30 10.15 -14.46
CA GLN A 53 5.06 10.06 -15.89
C GLN A 53 3.74 10.73 -16.30
N LEU A 54 2.66 10.54 -15.53
CA LEU A 54 1.35 11.13 -15.84
C LEU A 54 1.35 12.66 -15.77
N MET A 55 2.21 13.24 -14.93
CA MET A 55 2.40 14.70 -14.87
C MET A 55 3.02 15.27 -16.16
N ASN A 56 3.87 14.48 -16.84
CA ASN A 56 4.50 14.84 -18.11
C ASN A 56 3.60 14.54 -19.32
N GLU A 57 2.80 13.48 -19.25
CA GLU A 57 1.90 13.01 -20.31
C GLU A 57 0.44 13.03 -19.83
N LYS A 58 -0.12 14.25 -19.70
CA LYS A 58 -1.50 14.43 -19.25
C LYS A 58 -2.47 13.68 -20.19
N ALA A 59 -3.49 13.05 -19.61
CA ALA A 59 -4.50 12.25 -20.30
C ALA A 59 -4.01 10.91 -20.91
N ASN A 60 -2.90 10.35 -20.43
CA ASN A 60 -2.52 8.97 -20.76
C ASN A 60 -3.46 7.96 -20.08
N GLU A 61 -4.52 7.54 -20.78
CA GLU A 61 -5.55 6.62 -20.26
C GLU A 61 -4.97 5.26 -19.84
N ALA A 62 -3.95 4.77 -20.54
CA ALA A 62 -3.29 3.50 -20.18
C ALA A 62 -2.60 3.59 -18.83
N LEU A 63 -1.97 4.74 -18.55
CA LEU A 63 -1.30 5.02 -17.29
C LEU A 63 -2.29 5.23 -16.15
N ILE A 64 -3.41 5.92 -16.39
CA ILE A 64 -4.51 6.06 -15.43
C ILE A 64 -5.10 4.68 -15.08
N ALA A 65 -5.32 3.83 -16.08
CA ALA A 65 -5.81 2.47 -15.89
C ALA A 65 -4.80 1.60 -15.11
N HIS A 66 -3.51 1.80 -15.33
CA HIS A 66 -2.44 1.13 -14.58
C HIS A 66 -2.45 1.52 -13.10
N ILE A 67 -2.47 2.83 -12.81
CA ILE A 67 -2.57 3.37 -11.45
C ILE A 67 -3.81 2.79 -10.74
N ALA A 68 -4.97 2.77 -11.40
CA ALA A 68 -6.19 2.21 -10.84
C ALA A 68 -6.06 0.72 -10.47
N ARG A 69 -5.41 -0.09 -11.32
CA ARG A 69 -5.17 -1.52 -11.04
C ARG A 69 -4.23 -1.72 -9.87
N GLN A 70 -3.16 -0.93 -9.77
CA GLN A 70 -2.21 -1.03 -8.66
C GLN A 70 -2.86 -0.60 -7.34
N ALA A 71 -3.64 0.47 -7.36
CA ALA A 71 -4.44 0.90 -6.21
C ALA A 71 -5.45 -0.18 -5.78
N HIS A 72 -6.12 -0.84 -6.74
CA HIS A 72 -7.04 -1.94 -6.43
C HIS A 72 -6.35 -3.12 -5.73
N LYS A 73 -5.16 -3.51 -6.21
CA LYS A 73 -4.36 -4.56 -5.57
C LYS A 73 -3.95 -4.17 -4.16
N LEU A 74 -3.45 -2.94 -3.98
CA LEU A 74 -3.04 -2.43 -2.67
C LEU A 74 -4.22 -2.35 -1.68
N LYS A 75 -5.41 -1.97 -2.15
CA LYS A 75 -6.64 -1.99 -1.34
C LYS A 75 -6.93 -3.40 -0.82
N GLY A 76 -6.86 -4.40 -1.71
CA GLY A 76 -7.08 -5.80 -1.35
C GLY A 76 -6.04 -6.32 -0.36
N SER A 77 -4.74 -6.09 -0.62
CA SER A 77 -3.66 -6.54 0.26
C SER A 77 -3.73 -5.87 1.63
N SER A 78 -4.02 -4.55 1.68
CA SER A 78 -4.19 -3.80 2.94
C SER A 78 -5.41 -4.30 3.73
N GLY A 79 -6.50 -4.66 3.05
CA GLY A 79 -7.67 -5.26 3.67
C GLY A 79 -7.39 -6.61 4.33
N ASN A 80 -6.57 -7.46 3.69
CA ASN A 80 -6.19 -8.76 4.23
C ASN A 80 -5.45 -8.67 5.56
N VAL A 81 -4.66 -7.61 5.77
CA VAL A 81 -3.89 -7.37 7.00
C VAL A 81 -4.52 -6.31 7.91
N ARG A 82 -5.75 -5.85 7.59
CA ARG A 82 -6.48 -4.81 8.33
C ARG A 82 -5.71 -3.48 8.47
N GLU A 83 -4.85 -3.14 7.51
CA GLU A 83 -4.23 -1.82 7.44
C GLU A 83 -5.25 -0.85 6.80
N LEU A 84 -6.10 -0.28 7.65
CA LEU A 84 -7.27 0.48 7.20
C LEU A 84 -6.91 1.82 6.53
N LYS A 85 -5.78 2.43 6.91
CA LYS A 85 -5.42 3.76 6.42
C LYS A 85 -4.87 3.70 5.00
N MET A 86 -4.01 2.74 4.71
CA MET A 86 -3.52 2.38 3.38
C MET A 86 -4.66 1.89 2.50
N MET A 87 -5.54 1.04 3.04
CA MET A 87 -6.75 0.60 2.32
C MET A 87 -7.60 1.79 1.87
N ALA A 88 -7.85 2.76 2.76
CA ALA A 88 -8.65 3.95 2.46
C ALA A 88 -7.96 4.87 1.43
N MET A 89 -6.63 5.05 1.52
CA MET A 89 -5.89 5.81 0.52
C MET A 89 -5.93 5.12 -0.85
N ALA A 90 -5.79 3.79 -0.89
CA ALA A 90 -5.83 3.00 -2.11
C ALA A 90 -7.21 3.07 -2.79
N GLU A 91 -8.28 3.04 -1.99
CA GLU A 91 -9.63 3.29 -2.50
C GLU A 91 -9.78 4.70 -3.07
N GLN A 92 -9.28 5.74 -2.39
CA GLN A 92 -9.33 7.11 -2.89
C GLN A 92 -8.58 7.27 -4.23
N THR A 93 -7.42 6.62 -4.39
CA THR A 93 -6.69 6.57 -5.66
C THR A 93 -7.53 5.93 -6.76
N GLU A 94 -8.15 4.77 -6.48
CA GLU A 94 -9.02 4.07 -7.45
C GLU A 94 -10.21 4.95 -7.89
N LEU A 95 -10.85 5.63 -6.94
CA LEU A 95 -11.98 6.53 -7.19
C LEU A 95 -11.57 7.79 -7.97
N ALA A 96 -10.40 8.36 -7.68
CA ALA A 96 -9.85 9.51 -8.39
C ALA A 96 -9.56 9.16 -9.85
N CYS A 97 -9.01 7.98 -10.14
CA CYS A 97 -8.84 7.48 -11.51
C CYS A 97 -10.19 7.35 -12.23
N LYS A 98 -11.19 6.70 -11.60
CA LYS A 98 -12.53 6.50 -12.19
C LYS A 98 -13.27 7.81 -12.45
N SER A 99 -13.05 8.82 -11.61
CA SER A 99 -13.70 10.12 -11.69
C SER A 99 -12.90 11.14 -12.50
N SER A 100 -11.81 10.73 -13.15
CA SER A 100 -10.89 11.61 -13.90
C SER A 100 -10.31 12.79 -13.09
N LYS A 101 -10.21 12.65 -11.76
CA LYS A 101 -9.63 13.66 -10.85
C LYS A 101 -8.13 13.45 -10.68
N ILE A 102 -7.38 13.61 -11.76
CA ILE A 102 -5.96 13.25 -11.85
C ILE A 102 -5.10 14.08 -10.88
N GLU A 103 -5.46 15.33 -10.66
CA GLU A 103 -4.80 16.24 -9.73
C GLU A 103 -4.82 15.76 -8.28
N ALA A 104 -5.82 14.95 -7.90
CA ALA A 104 -5.92 14.39 -6.56
C ALA A 104 -4.96 13.21 -6.34
N LEU A 105 -4.48 12.55 -7.40
CA LEU A 105 -3.65 11.35 -7.29
C LEU A 105 -2.29 11.65 -6.62
N PHE A 106 -1.68 12.80 -6.93
CA PHE A 106 -0.34 13.15 -6.45
C PHE A 106 -0.26 13.30 -4.92
N PRO A 107 -1.11 14.12 -4.27
CA PRO A 107 -1.09 14.21 -2.82
C PRO A 107 -1.43 12.87 -2.14
N ILE A 108 -2.33 12.06 -2.71
CA ILE A 108 -2.69 10.75 -2.13
C ILE A 108 -1.50 9.78 -2.19
N ILE A 109 -0.88 9.59 -3.36
CA ILE A 109 0.25 8.66 -3.52
C ILE A 109 1.45 9.10 -2.69
N LYS A 110 1.68 10.42 -2.57
CA LYS A 110 2.70 10.95 -1.65
C LYS A 110 2.39 10.61 -0.19
N GLN A 111 1.13 10.72 0.24
CA GLN A 111 0.72 10.34 1.60
C GLN A 111 0.85 8.84 1.84
N MET A 112 0.54 7.98 0.86
CA MET A 112 0.78 6.53 0.95
C MET A 112 2.24 6.22 1.24
N ARG A 113 3.17 6.87 0.50
CA ARG A 113 4.60 6.66 0.71
C ARG A 113 5.07 7.07 2.11
N VAL A 114 4.61 8.22 2.59
CA VAL A 114 4.94 8.70 3.95
C VAL A 114 4.37 7.75 5.00
N HIS A 115 3.10 7.38 4.85
CA HIS A 115 2.43 6.46 5.76
C HIS A 115 3.11 5.09 5.80
N PHE A 116 3.46 4.53 4.64
CA PHE A 116 4.15 3.25 4.58
C PHE A 116 5.54 3.32 5.22
N LYS A 117 6.29 4.40 5.00
CA LYS A 117 7.56 4.61 5.69
C LYS A 117 7.39 4.62 7.21
N CYS A 118 6.40 5.35 7.73
CA CYS A 118 6.10 5.34 9.16
C CYS A 118 5.63 3.95 9.63
N TYR A 119 4.85 3.24 8.83
CA TYR A 119 4.40 1.88 9.13
C TYR A 119 5.56 0.89 9.28
N LEU A 120 6.67 1.10 8.55
CA LEU A 120 7.88 0.28 8.68
C LEU A 120 8.78 0.67 9.86
N GLU A 121 8.63 1.86 10.42
CA GLU A 121 9.47 2.41 11.49
C GLU A 121 8.85 2.27 12.89
N ASN A 122 7.55 1.95 12.96
CA ASN A 122 6.82 1.69 14.20
C ASN A 122 6.80 0.20 14.50
#